data_AF-A0AAX4J1S7-F1
#
_entry.id   AF-A0AAX4J1S7-F1
#
_cell.length_a   1.000
_cell.length_b   1.000
_cell.length_c   1.000
_cell.angle_alpha   90.00
_cell.angle_beta   90.00
_cell.angle_gamma   90.00
#
_symmetry.space_group_name_H-M   'P 1'
#
loop_
_entity.id
_entity.type
_entity.pdbx_description
1 polymer ?
#
loop_
_entity_poly.entity_id
_entity_poly.type
_entity_poly.pdbx_seq_one_letter_code
_entity_poly.pdbx_strand_id
1 'polypeptide(L)'
;MPVPPTAEEWESYRPLIADLYTRRTLKDIRAQLKNVHGFHATERMYKGRLKSWGIEKNKRHNRRPPPPPPPTPPKESARSPGAVACQTRPTIITTPSDDCQHRKEPHAPKPSSQSPFALTPVASPYPRDDGLETRSTTCIGTPQSFPPTPATTLGYRSPNGYDHGDLGGDPEVLCKEIVNCAISILSNLVPGRPPGTGFEDCTPTDDHLAIYRTLQDKLRYETQIRGNFVNIPSSASTTDLRRDVKMLLDNFHEAMPIGILSTINQSLDHHAIQQLASCLATSSQEMPRPNSDFIRLAQSLRHLLAVTTFENFQGLMDRICEELEGKVLKVLGQRSLVTVYLVFILNSKKAKSKQQLDNRILSMAMGRMSHVKARYGHEALLVVKFSQFIIGYRNLAKPEGQFDQDVLDMAEDCYNLSEQHLREQEEAKGASYAAITDAKSHYGKSCSLLADCRYSQGNEYAGDRAELHDWSRRLLLMAIGCHVDSPMGTLPYYERQKQKLERWCREAGDTTRLRQLEDIEELIRGNEERPKDGPLLPRLQALGLGSQIGTEKGQLVDGKPDR
;
A
#
# COMPACT_ATOMS: atom_id res chain seq x y z
N MET A 1 -39.23 37.49 2.59
CA MET A 1 -38.52 36.19 2.57
C MET A 1 -39.35 35.19 3.35
N PRO A 2 -39.73 34.02 2.81
CA PRO A 2 -40.48 33.03 3.58
C PRO A 2 -39.62 32.53 4.75
N VAL A 3 -40.21 32.44 5.93
CA VAL A 3 -39.55 31.95 7.14
C VAL A 3 -39.27 30.46 6.98
N PRO A 4 -38.03 29.98 7.24
CA PRO A 4 -37.73 28.56 7.15
C PRO A 4 -38.45 27.78 8.27
N PRO A 5 -38.97 26.56 7.98
CA PRO A 5 -39.73 25.78 8.95
C PRO A 5 -38.87 25.30 10.12
N THR A 6 -39.45 25.34 11.32
CA THR A 6 -38.79 24.96 12.58
C THR A 6 -38.68 23.45 12.73
N ALA A 7 -37.81 22.98 13.63
CA ALA A 7 -37.61 21.54 13.85
C ALA A 7 -38.90 20.83 14.32
N GLU A 8 -39.74 21.50 15.09
CA GLU A 8 -41.02 20.98 15.59
C GLU A 8 -42.04 20.78 14.47
N GLU A 9 -42.08 21.70 13.51
CA GLU A 9 -42.94 21.58 12.32
C GLU A 9 -42.49 20.41 11.43
N TRP A 10 -41.18 20.19 11.30
CA TRP A 10 -40.66 19.04 10.55
C TRP A 10 -41.08 17.71 11.16
N GLU A 11 -41.06 17.58 12.49
CA GLU A 11 -41.44 16.34 13.17
C GLU A 11 -42.96 16.12 13.11
N SER A 12 -43.75 17.19 13.22
CA SER A 12 -45.20 17.14 13.09
C SER A 12 -45.66 16.64 11.71
N TYR A 13 -44.97 17.04 10.63
CA TYR A 13 -45.27 16.61 9.25
C TYR A 13 -44.50 15.37 8.80
N ARG A 14 -43.60 14.82 9.62
CA ARG A 14 -42.77 13.66 9.28
C ARG A 14 -43.56 12.45 8.74
N PRO A 15 -44.63 11.95 9.41
CA PRO A 15 -45.35 10.78 8.91
C PRO A 15 -46.03 11.04 7.55
N LEU A 16 -46.53 12.27 7.33
CA LEU A 16 -47.16 12.66 6.07
C LEU A 16 -46.13 12.78 4.94
N ILE A 17 -44.99 13.41 5.20
CA ILE A 17 -43.89 13.52 4.23
C ILE A 17 -43.37 12.13 3.86
N ALA A 18 -43.24 11.22 4.83
CA ALA A 18 -42.81 9.85 4.61
C ALA A 18 -43.77 9.08 3.68
N ASP A 19 -45.08 9.08 3.96
CA ASP A 19 -46.07 8.41 3.10
C ASP A 19 -46.10 9.02 1.69
N LEU A 20 -46.12 10.36 1.58
CA LEU A 20 -46.12 11.03 0.27
C LEU A 20 -44.84 10.75 -0.53
N TYR A 21 -43.69 10.61 0.12
CA TYR A 21 -42.41 10.31 -0.53
C TYR A 21 -42.35 8.92 -1.16
N THR A 22 -43.08 7.95 -0.62
CA THR A 22 -43.20 6.63 -1.23
C THR A 22 -44.01 6.66 -2.54
N ARG A 23 -45.00 7.56 -2.66
CA ARG A 23 -45.97 7.57 -3.77
C ARG A 23 -45.75 8.65 -4.82
N ARG A 24 -45.11 9.78 -4.45
CA ARG A 24 -44.99 10.98 -5.32
C ARG A 24 -43.54 11.43 -5.51
N THR A 25 -43.32 12.40 -6.41
CA THR A 25 -42.01 13.02 -6.58
C THR A 25 -41.79 14.14 -5.57
N LEU A 26 -40.52 14.46 -5.29
CA LEU A 26 -40.18 15.50 -4.30
C LEU A 26 -40.71 16.89 -4.70
N LYS A 27 -40.83 17.15 -6.00
CA LYS A 27 -41.42 18.38 -6.55
C LYS A 27 -42.91 18.50 -6.18
N ASP A 28 -43.65 17.39 -6.30
CA ASP A 28 -45.09 17.34 -6.00
C ASP A 28 -45.36 17.43 -4.50
N ILE A 29 -44.53 16.77 -3.69
CA ILE A 29 -44.61 16.83 -2.23
C ILE A 29 -44.43 18.26 -1.73
N ARG A 30 -43.43 18.96 -2.27
CA ARG A 30 -43.18 20.37 -1.95
C ARG A 30 -44.35 21.26 -2.37
N ALA A 31 -44.93 21.04 -3.56
CA ALA A 31 -46.09 21.79 -4.01
C ALA A 31 -47.32 21.53 -3.12
N GLN A 32 -47.56 20.27 -2.75
CA GLN A 32 -48.68 19.88 -1.89
C GLN A 32 -48.55 20.45 -0.48
N LEU A 33 -47.40 20.30 0.17
CA LEU A 33 -47.15 20.83 1.52
C LEU A 33 -47.18 22.36 1.55
N LYS A 34 -46.72 23.02 0.49
CA LYS A 34 -46.84 24.48 0.36
C LYS A 34 -48.29 24.93 0.20
N ASN A 35 -49.06 24.29 -0.68
CA ASN A 35 -50.42 24.72 -1.02
C ASN A 35 -51.46 24.36 0.04
N VAL A 36 -51.32 23.20 0.69
CA VAL A 36 -52.31 22.68 1.66
C VAL A 36 -51.97 23.08 3.09
N HIS A 37 -50.69 23.03 3.46
CA HIS A 37 -50.24 23.22 4.85
C HIS A 37 -49.43 24.51 5.06
N GLY A 38 -49.25 25.34 4.01
CA GLY A 38 -48.44 26.54 4.09
C GLY A 38 -46.97 26.27 4.42
N PHE A 39 -46.47 25.05 4.19
CA PHE A 39 -45.14 24.63 4.62
C PHE A 39 -44.06 24.97 3.58
N HIS A 40 -43.21 25.93 3.90
CA HIS A 40 -42.26 26.54 2.96
C HIS A 40 -40.83 26.02 3.12
N ALA A 41 -40.52 24.87 2.55
CA ALA A 41 -39.17 24.31 2.55
C ALA A 41 -38.53 24.24 1.16
N THR A 42 -37.19 24.33 1.11
CA THR A 42 -36.40 24.11 -0.12
C THR A 42 -36.19 22.62 -0.37
N GLU A 43 -35.94 22.24 -1.63
CA GLU A 43 -35.69 20.84 -1.99
C GLU A 43 -34.47 20.26 -1.25
N ARG A 44 -33.43 21.07 -1.03
CA ARG A 44 -32.24 20.68 -0.26
C ARG A 44 -32.58 20.31 1.18
N MET A 45 -33.49 21.05 1.82
CA MET A 45 -33.93 20.77 3.19
C MET A 45 -34.70 19.45 3.28
N TYR A 46 -35.62 19.19 2.35
CA TYR A 46 -36.32 17.90 2.30
C TYR A 46 -35.36 16.73 2.10
N LYS A 47 -34.39 16.84 1.17
CA LYS A 47 -33.38 15.78 0.96
C LYS A 47 -32.54 15.53 2.21
N GLY A 48 -32.14 16.60 2.91
CA GLY A 48 -31.43 16.49 4.19
C GLY A 48 -32.26 15.75 5.25
N ARG A 49 -33.55 16.10 5.39
CA ARG A 49 -34.46 15.49 6.38
C ARG A 49 -34.80 14.04 6.06
N LEU A 50 -35.11 13.72 4.81
CA LEU A 50 -35.36 12.35 4.36
C LEU A 50 -34.14 11.45 4.58
N LYS A 51 -32.93 11.98 4.36
CA LYS A 51 -31.67 11.28 4.66
C LYS A 51 -31.50 11.06 6.17
N SER A 52 -31.73 12.08 7.01
CA SER A 52 -31.65 11.92 8.47
C SER A 52 -32.71 10.97 9.03
N TRP A 53 -33.86 10.84 8.36
CA TRP A 53 -34.92 9.91 8.75
C TRP A 53 -34.74 8.50 8.18
N GLY A 54 -33.73 8.25 7.34
CA GLY A 54 -33.48 6.93 6.75
C GLY A 54 -34.54 6.49 5.71
N ILE A 55 -35.25 7.44 5.10
CA ILE A 55 -36.33 7.14 4.14
C ILE A 55 -35.77 7.15 2.71
N GLU A 56 -35.60 5.98 2.12
CA GLU A 56 -35.13 5.79 0.74
C GLU A 56 -36.23 5.24 -0.18
N LYS A 57 -36.29 5.74 -1.42
CA LYS A 57 -37.40 5.48 -2.35
C LYS A 57 -37.45 4.05 -2.94
N ASN A 58 -36.48 3.17 -2.67
CA ASN A 58 -36.31 1.89 -3.38
C ASN A 58 -35.90 0.69 -2.50
N LYS A 59 -36.55 0.46 -1.35
CA LYS A 59 -36.49 -0.88 -0.72
C LYS A 59 -37.52 -1.79 -1.38
N ARG A 60 -37.11 -2.45 -2.47
CA ARG A 60 -37.92 -3.54 -3.06
C ARG A 60 -38.05 -4.67 -2.04
N HIS A 61 -39.29 -5.06 -1.80
CA HIS A 61 -39.71 -6.25 -1.06
C HIS A 61 -38.83 -7.47 -1.41
N ASN A 62 -38.16 -8.06 -0.41
CA ASN A 62 -37.45 -9.34 -0.57
C ASN A 62 -38.42 -10.41 -1.08
N ARG A 63 -38.12 -10.99 -2.25
CA ARG A 63 -38.77 -12.21 -2.75
C ARG A 63 -38.16 -13.43 -2.04
N ARG A 64 -39.06 -14.33 -1.66
CA ARG A 64 -38.88 -15.62 -0.97
C ARG A 64 -37.87 -16.55 -1.70
N PRO A 65 -37.08 -17.39 -1.00
CA PRO A 65 -36.16 -18.34 -1.65
C PRO A 65 -36.91 -19.53 -2.28
N PRO A 66 -36.38 -20.14 -3.37
CA PRO A 66 -36.99 -21.30 -4.03
C PRO A 66 -36.72 -22.62 -3.28
N PRO A 67 -37.56 -23.66 -3.47
CA PRO A 67 -37.44 -24.94 -2.78
C PRO A 67 -36.34 -25.86 -3.36
N PRO A 68 -35.84 -26.84 -2.58
CA PRO A 68 -34.72 -27.70 -2.99
C PRO A 68 -35.13 -28.82 -3.98
N PRO A 69 -34.19 -29.33 -4.79
CA PRO A 69 -34.44 -30.37 -5.78
C PRO A 69 -34.53 -31.79 -5.18
N PRO A 70 -35.18 -32.75 -5.88
CA PRO A 70 -35.46 -34.10 -5.38
C PRO A 70 -34.25 -35.06 -5.46
N PRO A 71 -34.25 -36.16 -4.69
CA PRO A 71 -33.12 -37.09 -4.59
C PRO A 71 -33.06 -38.09 -5.75
N THR A 72 -31.85 -38.42 -6.19
CA THR A 72 -31.56 -39.50 -7.16
C THR A 72 -31.46 -40.88 -6.48
N PRO A 73 -31.83 -41.98 -7.17
CA PRO A 73 -31.87 -43.34 -6.62
C PRO A 73 -30.49 -44.03 -6.62
N PRO A 74 -30.32 -45.12 -5.83
CA PRO A 74 -29.02 -45.72 -5.53
C PRO A 74 -28.54 -46.68 -6.63
N LYS A 75 -27.23 -46.69 -6.89
CA LYS A 75 -26.57 -47.70 -7.74
C LYS A 75 -26.00 -48.83 -6.87
N GLU A 76 -26.51 -50.01 -7.14
CA GLU A 76 -26.18 -51.29 -6.54
C GLU A 76 -25.02 -51.97 -7.29
N SER A 77 -24.02 -52.37 -6.51
CA SER A 77 -23.18 -53.58 -6.58
C SER A 77 -22.94 -54.29 -7.93
N ALA A 78 -21.67 -54.40 -8.33
CA ALA A 78 -21.12 -55.66 -8.86
C ALA A 78 -19.57 -55.72 -8.83
N ARG A 79 -19.07 -56.51 -7.89
CA ARG A 79 -18.08 -57.61 -8.03
C ARG A 79 -16.76 -57.38 -8.81
N SER A 80 -15.66 -57.48 -8.05
CA SER A 80 -14.37 -58.06 -8.48
C SER A 80 -14.53 -59.53 -8.90
N PRO A 81 -13.59 -60.12 -9.67
CA PRO A 81 -12.36 -60.65 -9.07
C PRO A 81 -11.11 -60.65 -10.00
N GLY A 82 -9.94 -60.92 -9.43
CA GLY A 82 -8.85 -61.58 -10.18
C GLY A 82 -7.46 -61.00 -9.96
N ALA A 83 -6.69 -61.66 -9.11
CA ALA A 83 -5.28 -61.42 -8.82
C ALA A 83 -4.35 -61.82 -9.98
N VAL A 84 -3.26 -61.09 -10.21
CA VAL A 84 -1.95 -61.63 -10.63
C VAL A 84 -0.85 -60.75 -10.05
N ALA A 85 0.08 -61.40 -9.35
CA ALA A 85 1.31 -60.82 -8.80
C ALA A 85 2.37 -60.60 -9.90
N CYS A 86 3.20 -59.56 -9.75
CA CYS A 86 4.60 -59.62 -10.19
C CYS A 86 5.43 -58.56 -9.45
N GLN A 87 6.43 -59.05 -8.73
CA GLN A 87 7.47 -58.29 -8.05
C GLN A 87 8.53 -57.84 -9.06
N THR A 88 9.11 -56.65 -8.87
CA THR A 88 10.54 -56.43 -9.16
C THR A 88 11.07 -55.22 -8.39
N ARG A 89 11.99 -55.52 -7.47
CA ARG A 89 13.00 -54.65 -6.86
C ARG A 89 14.14 -54.46 -7.88
N PRO A 90 14.92 -53.35 -7.85
CA PRO A 90 16.25 -53.38 -7.20
C PRO A 90 16.64 -51.99 -6.62
N THR A 91 17.73 -51.72 -5.91
CA THR A 91 18.68 -52.46 -5.07
C THR A 91 19.48 -51.35 -4.38
N ILE A 92 19.77 -51.57 -3.10
CA ILE A 92 20.62 -50.74 -2.25
C ILE A 92 22.09 -50.90 -2.70
N ILE A 93 22.84 -49.81 -2.82
CA ILE A 93 24.30 -49.85 -2.83
C ILE A 93 24.79 -48.96 -1.68
N THR A 94 25.58 -49.58 -0.80
CA THR A 94 26.26 -48.99 0.34
C THR A 94 27.77 -49.16 0.16
N THR A 95 28.52 -48.19 0.71
CA THR A 95 29.97 -48.14 1.10
C THR A 95 31.03 -47.93 0.00
N PRO A 96 32.28 -47.48 0.34
CA PRO A 96 32.89 -47.07 1.63
C PRO A 96 33.47 -45.61 1.62
N SER A 97 33.58 -44.90 2.75
CA SER A 97 34.73 -44.83 3.68
C SER A 97 36.10 -44.60 3.02
N ASP A 98 36.66 -43.40 3.17
CA ASP A 98 38.10 -43.26 3.42
C ASP A 98 38.44 -41.98 4.23
N ASP A 99 39.27 -42.19 5.23
CA ASP A 99 39.83 -41.25 6.20
C ASP A 99 41.02 -40.49 5.60
N CYS A 100 41.28 -39.27 6.10
CA CYS A 100 42.57 -38.85 6.70
C CYS A 100 42.79 -37.32 6.69
N GLN A 101 42.63 -36.75 7.89
CA GLN A 101 43.62 -35.98 8.67
C GLN A 101 44.35 -34.72 8.13
N HIS A 102 44.26 -33.68 8.97
CA HIS A 102 45.33 -32.79 9.49
C HIS A 102 46.02 -31.75 8.58
N ARG A 103 45.79 -30.46 8.90
CA ARG A 103 46.81 -29.45 9.33
C ARG A 103 46.14 -28.11 9.64
N LYS A 104 46.11 -27.67 10.91
CA LYS A 104 47.05 -26.76 11.61
C LYS A 104 47.06 -25.31 11.10
N GLU A 105 46.57 -24.41 11.96
CA GLU A 105 46.89 -22.96 12.01
C GLU A 105 48.41 -22.71 12.07
N PRO A 106 48.85 -21.47 11.81
CA PRO A 106 49.22 -20.63 12.97
C PRO A 106 48.97 -19.12 12.83
N HIS A 107 48.56 -18.55 13.97
CA HIS A 107 48.99 -17.29 14.63
C HIS A 107 49.35 -16.01 13.86
N ALA A 108 48.79 -14.92 14.41
CA ALA A 108 49.11 -13.51 14.20
C ALA A 108 50.57 -13.11 14.47
N PRO A 109 50.96 -11.91 14.00
CA PRO A 109 51.48 -10.93 14.96
C PRO A 109 50.99 -9.48 14.72
N LYS A 110 50.73 -8.76 15.81
CA LYS A 110 50.91 -7.30 15.94
C LYS A 110 52.28 -7.09 16.60
N PRO A 111 53.05 -6.01 16.29
CA PRO A 111 52.91 -4.79 17.09
C PRO A 111 53.17 -3.45 16.36
N SER A 112 52.52 -2.41 16.90
CA SER A 112 52.90 -1.00 17.12
C SER A 112 53.82 -0.18 16.17
N SER A 113 53.38 1.07 16.00
CA SER A 113 54.13 2.34 15.90
C SER A 113 54.48 2.87 14.50
N GLN A 114 53.83 3.94 14.07
CA GLN A 114 54.37 5.32 14.11
C GLN A 114 53.37 6.30 13.45
N SER A 115 53.02 7.35 14.20
CA SER A 115 52.52 8.66 13.67
C SER A 115 53.75 9.57 13.42
N PRO A 116 53.66 10.89 13.16
CA PRO A 116 52.52 11.76 12.81
C PRO A 116 52.82 12.70 11.61
N PHE A 117 51.81 13.41 11.12
CA PHE A 117 52.00 14.81 10.72
C PHE A 117 50.78 15.62 11.11
N ALA A 118 51.01 16.55 12.04
CA ALA A 118 50.14 17.67 12.37
C ALA A 118 51.03 18.91 12.38
N LEU A 119 50.62 20.00 11.74
CA LEU A 119 50.88 21.39 12.13
C LEU A 119 49.94 22.33 11.34
N THR A 120 48.75 22.58 11.91
CA THR A 120 48.18 23.87 12.37
C THR A 120 48.39 25.18 11.54
N PRO A 121 47.95 26.39 11.99
CA PRO A 121 46.74 27.06 11.48
C PRO A 121 46.98 28.54 11.07
N VAL A 122 45.98 29.23 10.49
CA VAL A 122 45.88 30.70 10.62
C VAL A 122 44.42 31.12 10.78
N ALA A 123 44.16 31.80 11.89
CA ALA A 123 42.96 32.56 12.20
C ALA A 123 43.17 34.04 11.83
N SER A 124 42.11 34.77 11.46
CA SER A 124 41.86 36.19 11.84
C SER A 124 40.61 36.79 11.15
N PRO A 125 40.03 37.89 11.67
CA PRO A 125 38.61 37.92 11.97
C PRO A 125 37.83 39.21 11.57
N TYR A 126 36.49 39.13 11.70
CA TYR A 126 35.48 40.22 11.85
C TYR A 126 35.27 41.27 10.73
N PRO A 127 34.15 42.04 10.74
CA PRO A 127 32.84 41.84 11.39
C PRO A 127 31.63 42.00 10.44
N ARG A 128 30.44 41.59 10.93
CA ARG A 128 29.14 42.04 10.42
C ARG A 128 28.86 43.45 10.94
N ASP A 129 28.26 44.28 10.08
CA ASP A 129 27.62 45.53 10.48
C ASP A 129 26.21 45.62 9.90
N ASP A 130 25.35 46.30 10.66
CA ASP A 130 23.91 46.39 10.56
C ASP A 130 23.42 47.39 9.49
N GLY A 131 22.16 47.23 9.09
CA GLY A 131 21.25 48.38 9.06
C GLY A 131 20.92 49.05 7.71
N LEU A 132 19.62 48.95 7.39
CA LEU A 132 18.72 50.00 6.88
C LEU A 132 18.71 50.41 5.40
N GLU A 133 17.50 50.24 4.84
CA GLU A 133 16.72 51.10 3.93
C GLU A 133 17.44 52.02 2.92
N THR A 134 17.06 51.94 1.64
CA THR A 134 16.07 52.86 1.01
C THR A 134 15.97 52.69 -0.52
N ARG A 135 14.70 52.70 -0.98
CA ARG A 135 14.12 53.36 -2.16
C ARG A 135 14.79 53.29 -3.55
N SER A 136 13.98 52.74 -4.47
CA SER A 136 13.56 53.30 -5.77
C SER A 136 14.47 54.28 -6.51
N THR A 137 14.84 53.91 -7.74
CA THR A 137 14.87 54.85 -8.88
C THR A 137 14.39 54.18 -10.16
N THR A 138 13.33 54.77 -10.71
CA THR A 138 12.79 54.66 -12.06
C THR A 138 13.76 55.21 -13.10
N CYS A 139 13.90 54.54 -14.25
CA CYS A 139 14.31 55.19 -15.50
C CYS A 139 13.37 54.76 -16.64
N ILE A 140 12.65 55.75 -17.17
CA ILE A 140 11.89 55.76 -18.43
C ILE A 140 12.83 56.30 -19.51
N GLY A 141 12.78 55.74 -20.73
CA GLY A 141 13.35 56.39 -21.92
C GLY A 141 13.63 55.49 -23.12
N THR A 142 12.60 55.18 -23.91
CA THR A 142 12.68 54.83 -25.37
C THR A 142 12.93 56.13 -26.19
N PRO A 143 13.33 56.14 -27.49
CA PRO A 143 12.92 55.19 -28.54
C PRO A 143 13.93 54.88 -29.69
N GLN A 144 13.42 54.13 -30.68
CA GLN A 144 13.88 53.90 -32.07
C GLN A 144 14.83 52.73 -32.38
N SER A 145 14.27 51.63 -32.89
CA SER A 145 14.17 51.33 -34.34
C SER A 145 14.00 49.83 -34.56
N PHE A 146 12.88 49.43 -35.18
CA PHE A 146 12.63 48.05 -35.62
C PHE A 146 12.87 47.96 -37.12
N PRO A 147 13.57 46.92 -37.62
CA PRO A 147 13.41 46.43 -38.99
C PRO A 147 12.29 45.37 -39.08
N PRO A 148 11.73 45.13 -40.28
CA PRO A 148 10.46 44.45 -40.46
C PRO A 148 10.58 42.92 -40.33
N THR A 149 9.56 42.32 -39.71
CA THR A 149 9.32 40.87 -39.68
C THR A 149 8.84 40.38 -41.06
N PRO A 150 9.32 39.22 -41.55
CA PRO A 150 8.62 38.51 -42.62
C PRO A 150 7.41 37.76 -42.05
N ALA A 151 6.35 37.73 -42.85
CA ALA A 151 5.11 37.03 -42.58
C ALA A 151 5.32 35.51 -42.58
N THR A 152 5.13 34.86 -41.43
CA THR A 152 4.75 33.45 -41.36
C THR A 152 3.39 33.35 -40.68
N THR A 153 2.37 33.23 -41.52
CA THR A 153 1.06 32.67 -41.20
C THR A 153 1.25 31.21 -40.77
N LEU A 154 1.63 31.00 -39.51
CA LEU A 154 1.41 29.73 -38.83
C LEU A 154 0.09 29.87 -38.06
N GLY A 155 -0.92 29.14 -38.52
CA GLY A 155 -2.24 29.13 -37.90
C GLY A 155 -2.15 28.78 -36.42
N TYR A 156 -2.70 29.67 -35.60
CA TYR A 156 -3.04 29.38 -34.21
C TYR A 156 -4.03 28.21 -34.20
N ARG A 157 -3.53 26.98 -34.04
CA ARG A 157 -4.36 25.82 -33.74
C ARG A 157 -4.67 25.85 -32.25
N SER A 158 -5.94 26.03 -31.91
CA SER A 158 -6.43 26.01 -30.53
C SER A 158 -6.04 24.70 -29.83
N PRO A 159 -5.57 24.69 -28.57
CA PRO A 159 -5.06 23.47 -27.90
C PRO A 159 -6.11 22.39 -27.56
N ASN A 160 -7.39 22.58 -27.90
CA ASN A 160 -8.48 21.75 -27.36
C ASN A 160 -9.14 20.77 -28.35
N GLY A 161 -8.44 20.40 -29.42
CA GLY A 161 -8.93 19.40 -30.38
C GLY A 161 -7.88 18.36 -30.72
N TYR A 162 -7.64 17.42 -29.81
CA TYR A 162 -7.04 16.14 -30.21
C TYR A 162 -8.11 15.38 -30.98
N ASP A 163 -7.96 15.38 -32.30
CA ASP A 163 -8.82 14.63 -33.21
C ASP A 163 -8.56 13.13 -32.98
N HIS A 164 -9.56 12.40 -32.46
CA HIS A 164 -9.48 10.98 -32.14
C HIS A 164 -9.52 10.07 -33.40
N GLY A 165 -9.32 10.65 -34.59
CA GLY A 165 -9.30 9.92 -35.85
C GLY A 165 -8.00 9.13 -36.00
N ASP A 166 -8.15 7.81 -36.07
CA ASP A 166 -7.16 6.85 -36.59
C ASP A 166 -6.07 6.33 -35.64
N LEU A 167 -6.39 6.21 -34.33
CA LEU A 167 -5.73 5.20 -33.49
C LEU A 167 -6.32 3.82 -33.82
N GLY A 168 -6.02 3.30 -35.01
CA GLY A 168 -5.93 1.86 -35.25
C GLY A 168 -4.75 1.33 -34.43
N GLY A 169 -4.90 1.37 -33.11
CA GLY A 169 -3.80 1.33 -32.16
C GLY A 169 -3.22 -0.07 -32.06
N ASP A 170 -2.18 -0.33 -32.84
CA ASP A 170 -1.27 -1.44 -32.59
C ASP A 170 -0.97 -1.50 -31.07
N PRO A 171 -1.29 -2.62 -30.38
CA PRO A 171 -1.08 -2.77 -28.94
C PRO A 171 0.35 -2.42 -28.52
N GLU A 172 1.36 -2.67 -29.37
CA GLU A 172 2.76 -2.35 -29.10
C GLU A 172 3.01 -0.83 -29.06
N VAL A 173 2.32 -0.06 -29.89
CA VAL A 173 2.41 1.40 -29.89
C VAL A 173 1.81 1.96 -28.58
N LEU A 174 0.67 1.40 -28.15
CA LEU A 174 0.04 1.78 -26.88
C LEU A 174 0.92 1.43 -25.68
N CYS A 175 1.57 0.26 -25.67
CA CYS A 175 2.53 -0.12 -24.64
C CYS A 175 3.66 0.91 -24.53
N LYS A 176 4.28 1.27 -25.66
CA LYS A 176 5.36 2.28 -25.69
C LYS A 176 4.87 3.65 -25.19
N GLU A 177 3.66 4.04 -25.58
CA GLU A 177 3.05 5.29 -25.12
C GLU A 177 2.83 5.29 -23.61
N ILE A 178 2.26 4.22 -23.04
CA ILE A 178 2.06 4.07 -21.60
C ILE A 178 3.39 4.18 -20.85
N VAL A 179 4.42 3.47 -21.32
CA VAL A 179 5.76 3.52 -20.70
C VAL A 179 6.33 4.94 -20.78
N ASN A 180 6.26 5.60 -21.93
CA ASN A 180 6.83 6.93 -22.12
C ASN A 180 6.11 7.99 -21.27
N CYS A 181 4.78 7.93 -21.18
CA CYS A 181 4.01 8.81 -20.30
C CYS A 181 4.38 8.59 -18.83
N ALA A 182 4.45 7.33 -18.38
CA ALA A 182 4.81 7.02 -17.00
C ALA A 182 6.21 7.56 -16.63
N ILE A 183 7.18 7.44 -17.54
CA ILE A 183 8.54 7.94 -17.33
C ILE A 183 8.62 9.46 -17.41
N SER A 184 7.91 10.09 -18.34
CA SER A 184 7.80 11.56 -18.41
C SER A 184 7.26 12.15 -17.10
N ILE A 185 6.21 11.54 -16.54
CA ILE A 185 5.66 11.93 -15.24
C ILE A 185 6.71 11.71 -14.15
N LEU A 186 7.35 10.55 -14.10
CA LEU A 186 8.35 10.20 -13.08
C LEU A 186 9.55 11.14 -13.08
N SER A 187 9.99 11.62 -14.24
CA SER A 187 11.10 12.57 -14.37
C SER A 187 10.87 13.88 -13.62
N ASN A 188 9.61 14.26 -13.35
CA ASN A 188 9.30 15.44 -12.55
C ASN A 188 9.62 15.28 -11.06
N LEU A 189 9.88 14.04 -10.57
CA LEU A 189 10.30 13.80 -9.17
C LEU A 189 11.68 14.38 -8.84
N VAL A 190 12.51 14.65 -9.84
CA VAL A 190 13.87 15.18 -9.62
C VAL A 190 13.96 16.59 -10.21
N PRO A 191 13.39 17.60 -9.53
CA PRO A 191 13.36 18.97 -10.02
C PRO A 191 14.78 19.54 -10.20
N GLY A 192 14.97 20.37 -11.22
CA GLY A 192 16.26 20.99 -11.55
C GLY A 192 17.10 20.23 -12.59
N ARG A 193 16.61 19.12 -13.14
CA ARG A 193 17.25 18.46 -14.28
C ARG A 193 16.89 19.15 -15.60
N PRO A 194 17.86 19.39 -16.50
CA PRO A 194 17.57 19.90 -17.83
C PRO A 194 16.65 18.92 -18.58
N PRO A 195 15.58 19.40 -19.23
CA PRO A 195 14.80 18.55 -20.13
C PRO A 195 15.71 18.04 -21.25
N GLY A 196 15.82 16.72 -21.40
CA GLY A 196 16.56 16.08 -22.49
C GLY A 196 18.00 15.64 -22.19
N THR A 197 18.51 15.80 -20.96
CA THR A 197 19.71 15.05 -20.58
C THR A 197 19.37 13.55 -20.53
N GLY A 198 20.20 12.73 -21.20
CA GLY A 198 19.99 11.30 -21.29
C GLY A 198 19.94 10.65 -19.90
N PHE A 199 19.13 9.60 -19.77
CA PHE A 199 18.90 8.93 -18.49
C PHE A 199 20.15 8.24 -17.89
N GLU A 200 21.31 8.27 -18.55
CA GLU A 200 22.52 7.54 -18.15
C GLU A 200 23.52 8.39 -17.34
N ASP A 201 23.38 9.72 -17.34
CA ASP A 201 24.40 10.64 -16.80
C ASP A 201 24.20 11.06 -15.34
N CYS A 202 23.23 10.47 -14.62
CA CYS A 202 22.81 10.99 -13.31
C CYS A 202 23.17 10.06 -12.15
N THR A 203 24.14 10.47 -11.33
CA THR A 203 24.33 9.94 -9.98
C THR A 203 23.32 10.60 -9.02
N PRO A 204 22.48 9.82 -8.31
CA PRO A 204 21.50 10.38 -7.39
C PRO A 204 22.19 11.05 -6.18
N THR A 205 22.12 12.38 -6.11
CA THR A 205 22.53 13.24 -4.98
C THR A 205 21.64 13.05 -3.75
N ASP A 206 22.03 13.61 -2.61
CA ASP A 206 21.49 13.38 -1.26
C ASP A 206 19.97 13.67 -1.04
N ASP A 207 19.24 14.20 -2.04
CA ASP A 207 17.81 14.59 -1.94
C ASP A 207 16.79 13.43 -1.99
N HIS A 208 17.24 12.18 -2.14
CA HIS A 208 16.33 11.03 -2.30
C HIS A 208 15.55 10.65 -1.04
N LEU A 209 15.97 11.09 0.15
CA LEU A 209 15.18 10.86 1.37
C LEU A 209 13.94 11.71 1.45
N ALA A 210 14.02 12.98 1.07
CA ALA A 210 12.84 13.86 1.06
C ALA A 210 11.80 13.31 0.08
N ILE A 211 12.25 12.85 -1.09
CA ILE A 211 11.39 12.18 -2.08
C ILE A 211 10.85 10.87 -1.51
N TYR A 212 11.67 10.04 -0.87
CA TYR A 212 11.21 8.78 -0.28
C TYR A 212 10.15 8.98 0.82
N ARG A 213 10.34 9.95 1.73
CA ARG A 213 9.36 10.31 2.75
C ARG A 213 8.05 10.81 2.12
N THR A 214 8.16 11.74 1.18
CA THR A 214 7.01 12.26 0.45
C THR A 214 6.26 11.14 -0.27
N LEU A 215 6.99 10.20 -0.87
CA LEU A 215 6.42 9.07 -1.56
C LEU A 215 5.68 8.13 -0.60
N GLN A 216 6.22 7.85 0.58
CA GLN A 216 5.53 7.04 1.59
C GLN A 216 4.21 7.67 2.04
N ASP A 217 4.19 8.99 2.23
CA ASP A 217 2.98 9.70 2.64
C ASP A 217 1.96 9.81 1.51
N LYS A 218 2.42 10.11 0.29
CA LYS A 218 1.57 10.39 -0.87
C LYS A 218 1.04 9.13 -1.56
N LEU A 219 1.77 8.02 -1.54
CA LEU A 219 1.31 6.75 -2.10
C LEU A 219 0.36 5.98 -1.18
N ARG A 220 -0.01 6.54 -0.03
CA ARG A 220 -1.02 5.92 0.85
C ARG A 220 -2.33 5.60 0.10
N TYR A 221 -2.79 6.52 -0.75
CA TYR A 221 -4.02 6.32 -1.54
C TYR A 221 -3.84 5.25 -2.62
N GLU A 222 -2.65 5.13 -3.19
CA GLU A 222 -2.31 4.04 -4.11
C GLU A 222 -2.37 2.69 -3.37
N THR A 223 -1.81 2.63 -2.16
CA THR A 223 -1.84 1.40 -1.34
C THR A 223 -3.27 0.99 -0.96
N GLN A 224 -4.17 1.94 -0.73
CA GLN A 224 -5.59 1.67 -0.50
C GLN A 224 -6.24 1.03 -1.73
N ILE A 225 -6.04 1.62 -2.92
CA ILE A 225 -6.54 1.06 -4.18
C ILE A 225 -5.93 -0.33 -4.40
N ARG A 226 -4.61 -0.47 -4.29
CA ARG A 226 -3.92 -1.75 -4.39
C ARG A 226 -4.48 -2.79 -3.42
N GLY A 227 -4.81 -2.39 -2.19
CA GLY A 227 -5.48 -3.24 -1.21
C GLY A 227 -6.82 -3.79 -1.71
N ASN A 228 -7.66 -2.92 -2.25
CA ASN A 228 -8.97 -3.31 -2.78
C ASN A 228 -8.84 -4.22 -4.01
N PHE A 229 -7.94 -3.93 -4.95
CA PHE A 229 -7.83 -4.67 -6.21
C PHE A 229 -7.03 -5.98 -6.13
N VAL A 230 -5.93 -5.99 -5.36
CA VAL A 230 -5.04 -7.15 -5.31
C VAL A 230 -5.42 -8.12 -4.20
N ASN A 231 -5.99 -7.63 -3.10
CA ASN A 231 -6.25 -8.47 -1.93
C ASN A 231 -7.71 -8.90 -1.81
N ILE A 232 -8.70 -8.10 -2.27
CA ILE A 232 -10.14 -8.44 -2.19
C ILE A 232 -10.90 -8.04 -3.47
N PRO A 233 -10.72 -8.77 -4.58
CA PRO A 233 -11.35 -8.44 -5.86
C PRO A 233 -12.89 -8.41 -5.78
N SER A 234 -13.50 -9.22 -4.90
CA SER A 234 -14.95 -9.46 -4.86
C SER A 234 -15.78 -8.38 -4.13
N SER A 235 -15.18 -7.40 -3.44
CA SER A 235 -15.91 -6.48 -2.55
C SER A 235 -15.95 -5.01 -3.00
N ALA A 236 -15.30 -4.66 -4.11
CA ALA A 236 -15.21 -3.26 -4.54
C ALA A 236 -16.56 -2.79 -5.12
N SER A 237 -17.34 -2.05 -4.35
CA SER A 237 -18.49 -1.33 -4.90
C SER A 237 -18.00 -0.27 -5.90
N THR A 238 -18.64 -0.17 -7.07
CA THR A 238 -18.26 0.80 -8.12
C THR A 238 -18.32 2.26 -7.63
N THR A 239 -19.19 2.53 -6.65
CA THR A 239 -19.34 3.85 -6.03
C THR A 239 -18.18 4.22 -5.12
N ASP A 240 -17.60 3.25 -4.39
CA ASP A 240 -16.43 3.50 -3.57
C ASP A 240 -15.18 3.65 -4.45
N LEU A 241 -15.08 2.90 -5.56
CA LEU A 241 -13.95 3.00 -6.49
C LEU A 241 -13.78 4.40 -7.10
N ARG A 242 -14.85 5.01 -7.62
CA ARG A 242 -14.77 6.35 -8.20
C ARG A 242 -14.30 7.38 -7.18
N ARG A 243 -14.76 7.27 -5.93
CA ARG A 243 -14.34 8.15 -4.84
C ARG A 243 -12.85 7.95 -4.55
N ASP A 244 -12.40 6.70 -4.43
CA ASP A 244 -11.01 6.38 -4.13
C ASP A 244 -10.06 6.86 -5.24
N VAL A 245 -10.43 6.66 -6.51
CA VAL A 245 -9.70 7.21 -7.66
C VAL A 245 -9.68 8.73 -7.63
N LYS A 246 -10.80 9.39 -7.29
CA LYS A 246 -10.81 10.85 -7.15
C LYS A 246 -9.87 11.32 -6.05
N MET A 247 -9.89 10.70 -4.86
CA MET A 247 -8.98 11.05 -3.76
C MET A 247 -7.51 10.84 -4.14
N LEU A 248 -7.22 9.75 -4.87
CA LEU A 248 -5.90 9.48 -5.43
C LEU A 248 -5.44 10.62 -6.35
N LEU A 249 -6.30 11.05 -7.28
CA LEU A 249 -5.98 12.09 -8.26
C LEU A 249 -5.95 13.51 -7.67
N ASP A 250 -6.77 13.80 -6.65
CA ASP A 250 -6.69 15.04 -5.87
C ASP A 250 -5.35 15.15 -5.12
N ASN A 251 -4.72 14.01 -4.81
CA ASN A 251 -3.41 13.91 -4.17
C ASN A 251 -2.33 13.36 -5.12
N PHE A 252 -2.46 13.64 -6.42
CA PHE A 252 -1.56 13.12 -7.44
C PHE A 252 -0.09 13.32 -7.09
N HIS A 253 0.69 12.25 -7.27
CA HIS A 253 2.13 12.21 -7.07
C HIS A 253 2.79 11.59 -8.29
N GLU A 254 3.98 12.04 -8.65
CA GLU A 254 4.67 11.68 -9.88
C GLU A 254 5.08 10.20 -9.93
N ALA A 255 5.23 9.54 -8.77
CA ALA A 255 5.47 8.09 -8.68
C ALA A 255 4.20 7.23 -8.85
N MET A 256 3.01 7.83 -8.77
CA MET A 256 1.72 7.13 -8.77
C MET A 256 1.47 6.23 -9.99
N PRO A 257 1.82 6.62 -11.23
CA PRO A 257 1.60 5.76 -12.40
C PRO A 257 2.24 4.37 -12.26
N ILE A 258 3.41 4.29 -11.64
CA ILE A 258 4.13 3.03 -11.42
C ILE A 258 3.34 2.09 -10.50
N GLY A 259 2.78 2.63 -9.41
CA GLY A 259 1.94 1.86 -8.48
C GLY A 259 0.64 1.38 -9.11
N ILE A 260 -0.02 2.22 -9.91
CA ILE A 260 -1.25 1.84 -10.65
C ILE A 260 -0.96 0.71 -11.64
N LEU A 261 0.06 0.87 -12.48
CA LEU A 261 0.40 -0.13 -13.51
C LEU A 261 0.79 -1.46 -12.86
N SER A 262 1.54 -1.42 -11.76
CA SER A 262 1.84 -2.62 -10.97
C SER A 262 0.60 -3.25 -10.34
N THR A 263 -0.33 -2.43 -9.81
CA THR A 263 -1.60 -2.91 -9.23
C THR A 263 -2.44 -3.63 -10.28
N ILE A 264 -2.55 -3.05 -11.47
CA ILE A 264 -3.25 -3.66 -12.61
C ILE A 264 -2.58 -4.97 -13.01
N ASN A 265 -1.24 -4.99 -13.10
CA ASN A 265 -0.51 -6.18 -13.49
C ASN A 265 -0.67 -7.33 -12.46
N GLN A 266 -0.81 -7.02 -11.17
CA GLN A 266 -1.02 -8.00 -10.10
C GLN A 266 -2.46 -8.53 -10.01
N SER A 267 -3.44 -7.82 -10.56
CA SER A 267 -4.84 -8.22 -10.47
C SER A 267 -5.17 -9.34 -11.46
N LEU A 268 -5.93 -10.33 -10.98
CA LEU A 268 -6.49 -11.40 -11.81
C LEU A 268 -7.94 -11.13 -12.22
N ASP A 269 -8.55 -10.07 -11.68
CA ASP A 269 -9.95 -9.72 -11.96
C ASP A 269 -10.01 -8.73 -13.13
N HIS A 270 -10.38 -9.28 -14.30
CA HIS A 270 -10.53 -8.51 -15.53
C HIS A 270 -11.58 -7.39 -15.39
N HIS A 271 -12.70 -7.65 -14.72
CA HIS A 271 -13.78 -6.68 -14.57
C HIS A 271 -13.33 -5.51 -13.70
N ALA A 272 -12.66 -5.81 -12.58
CA ALA A 272 -12.11 -4.80 -11.70
C ALA A 272 -11.08 -3.92 -12.44
N ILE A 273 -10.17 -4.53 -13.21
CA ILE A 273 -9.19 -3.79 -14.03
C ILE A 273 -9.89 -2.85 -15.03
N GLN A 274 -10.92 -3.33 -15.72
CA GLN A 274 -11.67 -2.54 -16.69
C GLN A 274 -12.37 -1.34 -16.02
N GLN A 275 -12.96 -1.55 -14.84
CA GLN A 275 -13.58 -0.47 -14.06
C GLN A 275 -12.53 0.56 -13.62
N LEU A 276 -11.39 0.12 -13.10
CA LEU A 276 -10.30 1.00 -12.67
C LEU A 276 -9.78 1.85 -13.84
N ALA A 277 -9.48 1.23 -14.99
CA ALA A 277 -9.01 1.95 -16.17
C ALA A 277 -10.05 2.96 -16.70
N SER A 278 -11.34 2.59 -16.68
CA SER A 278 -12.42 3.53 -17.04
C SER A 278 -12.53 4.68 -16.06
N CYS A 279 -12.47 4.42 -14.75
CA CYS A 279 -12.50 5.45 -13.72
C CYS A 279 -11.30 6.40 -13.83
N LEU A 280 -10.10 5.87 -14.05
CA LEU A 280 -8.89 6.68 -14.24
C LEU A 280 -9.04 7.59 -15.46
N ALA A 281 -9.48 7.07 -16.60
CA ALA A 281 -9.61 7.86 -17.83
C ALA A 281 -10.67 8.97 -17.74
N THR A 282 -11.78 8.74 -17.01
CA THR A 282 -12.81 9.76 -16.79
C THR A 282 -12.35 10.78 -15.74
N SER A 283 -11.88 10.31 -14.57
CA SER A 283 -11.52 11.21 -13.47
C SER A 283 -10.23 11.98 -13.71
N SER A 284 -9.33 11.51 -14.59
CA SER A 284 -8.13 12.27 -14.97
C SER A 284 -8.45 13.61 -15.65
N GLN A 285 -9.62 13.73 -16.27
CA GLN A 285 -10.07 14.98 -16.90
C GLN A 285 -10.50 16.03 -15.87
N GLU A 286 -10.90 15.59 -14.67
CA GLU A 286 -11.38 16.45 -13.58
C GLU A 286 -10.28 16.76 -12.55
N MET A 287 -9.02 16.42 -12.84
CA MET A 287 -7.91 16.63 -11.92
C MET A 287 -7.75 18.12 -11.55
N PRO A 288 -7.53 18.46 -10.27
CA PRO A 288 -7.28 19.84 -9.86
C PRO A 288 -6.08 20.48 -10.56
N ARG A 289 -5.09 19.64 -10.90
CA ARG A 289 -3.91 20.01 -11.69
C ARG A 289 -3.82 19.06 -12.89
N PRO A 290 -4.31 19.45 -14.07
CA PRO A 290 -4.27 18.61 -15.25
C PRO A 290 -2.83 18.21 -15.58
N ASN A 291 -2.60 16.91 -15.76
CA ASN A 291 -1.35 16.37 -16.26
C ASN A 291 -1.64 15.66 -17.58
N SER A 292 -1.17 16.25 -18.70
CA SER A 292 -1.45 15.74 -20.05
C SER A 292 -0.93 14.32 -20.27
N ASP A 293 0.24 14.01 -19.71
CA ASP A 293 0.86 12.69 -19.83
C ASP A 293 0.06 11.65 -19.06
N PHE A 294 -0.46 12.00 -17.90
CA PHE A 294 -1.29 11.09 -17.12
C PHE A 294 -2.66 10.85 -17.77
N ILE A 295 -3.28 11.90 -18.31
CA ILE A 295 -4.53 11.77 -19.07
C ILE A 295 -4.32 10.84 -20.28
N ARG A 296 -3.23 11.03 -21.01
CA ARG A 296 -2.84 10.16 -22.13
C ARG A 296 -2.60 8.72 -21.67
N LEU A 297 -1.82 8.51 -20.61
CA LEU A 297 -1.59 7.19 -20.03
C LEU A 297 -2.90 6.47 -19.68
N ALA A 298 -3.82 7.16 -19.00
CA ALA A 298 -5.10 6.57 -18.60
C ALA A 298 -5.98 6.22 -19.82
N GLN A 299 -5.96 7.05 -20.87
CA GLN A 299 -6.65 6.78 -22.12
C GLN A 299 -6.04 5.61 -22.90
N SER A 300 -4.72 5.57 -23.05
CA SER A 300 -4.00 4.50 -23.74
C SER A 300 -4.17 3.16 -23.02
N LEU A 301 -4.15 3.16 -21.68
CA LEU A 301 -4.44 1.97 -20.88
C LEU A 301 -5.87 1.45 -21.10
N ARG A 302 -6.87 2.35 -21.09
CA ARG A 302 -8.26 1.99 -21.37
C ARG A 302 -8.43 1.45 -22.80
N HIS A 303 -7.73 2.04 -23.76
CA HIS A 303 -7.78 1.60 -25.15
C HIS A 303 -7.10 0.24 -25.33
N LEU A 304 -5.93 0.03 -24.72
CA LEU A 304 -5.21 -1.24 -24.72
C LEU A 304 -6.09 -2.39 -24.22
N LEU A 305 -6.82 -2.18 -23.12
CA LEU A 305 -7.81 -3.14 -22.61
C LEU A 305 -8.97 -3.41 -23.58
N ALA A 306 -9.38 -2.43 -24.38
CA ALA A 306 -10.49 -2.58 -25.31
C ALA A 306 -10.10 -3.34 -26.59
N VAL A 307 -8.83 -3.27 -26.99
CA VAL A 307 -8.32 -3.87 -28.25
C VAL A 307 -7.60 -5.21 -28.04
N THR A 308 -7.48 -5.69 -26.80
CA THR A 308 -6.79 -6.94 -26.48
C THR A 308 -7.68 -7.90 -25.69
N THR A 309 -7.46 -9.20 -25.85
CA THR A 309 -8.00 -10.22 -24.94
C THR A 309 -7.31 -10.12 -23.59
N PHE A 310 -7.95 -10.55 -22.51
CA PHE A 310 -7.36 -10.44 -21.17
C PHE A 310 -6.01 -11.16 -21.01
N GLU A 311 -5.81 -12.34 -21.61
CA GLU A 311 -4.53 -13.06 -21.55
C GLU A 311 -3.41 -12.26 -22.25
N ASN A 312 -3.66 -11.80 -23.47
CA ASN A 312 -2.73 -10.91 -24.19
C ASN A 312 -2.45 -9.61 -23.42
N PHE A 313 -3.49 -9.02 -22.81
CA PHE A 313 -3.34 -7.83 -21.97
C PHE A 313 -2.38 -8.09 -20.79
N GLN A 314 -2.51 -9.21 -20.10
CA GLN A 314 -1.62 -9.57 -18.99
C GLN A 314 -0.17 -9.71 -19.46
N GLY A 315 0.07 -10.35 -20.62
CA GLY A 315 1.40 -10.46 -21.21
C GLY A 315 2.01 -9.10 -21.59
N LEU A 316 1.19 -8.19 -22.14
CA LEU A 316 1.61 -6.82 -22.45
C LEU A 316 1.89 -6.00 -21.19
N MET A 317 1.11 -6.17 -20.13
CA MET A 317 1.34 -5.52 -18.84
C MET A 317 2.63 -6.00 -18.17
N ASP A 318 2.96 -7.29 -18.27
CA ASP A 318 4.26 -7.81 -17.82
C ASP A 318 5.41 -7.13 -18.55
N ARG A 319 5.31 -6.98 -19.88
CA ARG A 319 6.32 -6.27 -20.69
C ARG A 319 6.42 -4.78 -20.33
N ILE A 320 5.29 -4.09 -20.13
CA ILE A 320 5.28 -2.69 -19.67
C ILE A 320 6.02 -2.57 -18.33
N CYS A 321 5.73 -3.45 -17.36
CA CYS A 321 6.40 -3.41 -16.06
C CYS A 321 7.90 -3.71 -16.16
N GLU A 322 8.32 -4.63 -17.02
CA GLU A 322 9.73 -4.95 -17.30
C GLU A 322 10.48 -3.76 -17.91
N GLU A 323 9.89 -3.10 -18.91
CA GLU A 323 10.50 -1.92 -19.53
C GLU A 323 10.61 -0.75 -18.55
N LEU A 324 9.56 -0.56 -17.71
CA LEU A 324 9.57 0.45 -16.67
C LEU A 324 10.65 0.21 -15.62
N GLU A 325 10.93 -1.03 -15.24
CA GLU A 325 12.00 -1.34 -14.28
C GLU A 325 13.35 -0.77 -14.75
N GLY A 326 13.72 -1.07 -16.00
CA GLY A 326 14.94 -0.56 -16.61
C GLY A 326 14.97 0.97 -16.68
N LYS A 327 13.86 1.59 -17.09
CA LYS A 327 13.77 3.05 -17.20
C LYS A 327 13.76 3.75 -15.83
N VAL A 328 13.11 3.20 -14.82
CA VAL A 328 13.12 3.71 -13.43
C VAL A 328 14.55 3.72 -12.88
N LEU A 329 15.30 2.64 -13.10
CA LEU A 329 16.71 2.54 -12.70
C LEU A 329 17.57 3.63 -13.35
N LYS A 330 17.32 3.94 -14.63
CA LYS A 330 18.02 5.01 -15.33
C LYS A 330 17.60 6.40 -14.81
N VAL A 331 16.30 6.67 -14.67
CA VAL A 331 15.77 7.97 -14.22
C VAL A 331 16.25 8.32 -12.81
N LEU A 332 16.09 7.40 -11.86
CA LEU A 332 16.30 7.68 -10.44
C LEU A 332 17.67 7.21 -9.93
N GLY A 333 18.38 6.40 -10.70
CA GLY A 333 19.66 5.82 -10.34
C GLY A 333 19.55 4.64 -9.37
N GLN A 334 20.49 3.70 -9.45
CA GLN A 334 20.49 2.47 -8.66
C GLN A 334 20.65 2.69 -7.15
N ARG A 335 21.21 3.84 -6.75
CA ARG A 335 21.45 4.18 -5.33
C ARG A 335 20.27 4.91 -4.69
N SER A 336 19.22 5.26 -5.41
CA SER A 336 18.06 5.95 -4.85
C SER A 336 17.16 4.99 -4.07
N LEU A 337 16.69 5.40 -2.89
CA LEU A 337 15.71 4.64 -2.10
C LEU A 337 14.38 4.49 -2.85
N VAL A 338 14.00 5.53 -3.59
CA VAL A 338 12.79 5.58 -4.42
C VAL A 338 12.87 4.53 -5.52
N THR A 339 14.04 4.36 -6.14
CA THR A 339 14.29 3.30 -7.13
C THR A 339 14.02 1.93 -6.57
N VAL A 340 14.61 1.61 -5.40
CA VAL A 340 14.40 0.31 -4.75
C VAL A 340 12.91 0.06 -4.53
N TYR A 341 12.20 1.05 -4.00
CA TYR A 341 10.77 0.93 -3.76
C TYR A 341 9.95 0.67 -5.04
N LEU A 342 10.16 1.47 -6.08
CA LEU A 342 9.40 1.37 -7.33
C LEU A 342 9.69 0.07 -8.09
N VAL A 343 10.97 -0.35 -8.13
CA VAL A 343 11.39 -1.61 -8.77
C VAL A 343 10.78 -2.82 -8.09
N PHE A 344 10.70 -2.82 -6.75
CA PHE A 344 10.03 -3.87 -5.98
C PHE A 344 8.53 -3.93 -6.29
N ILE A 345 7.87 -2.78 -6.38
CA ILE A 345 6.46 -2.72 -6.75
C ILE A 345 6.25 -3.32 -8.14
N LEU A 346 7.06 -2.94 -9.14
CA LEU A 346 6.98 -3.50 -10.50
C LEU A 346 7.22 -5.02 -10.53
N ASN A 347 8.08 -5.54 -9.65
CA ASN A 347 8.42 -6.97 -9.58
C ASN A 347 7.51 -7.82 -8.69
N SER A 348 6.59 -7.20 -7.96
CA SER A 348 5.75 -7.90 -6.96
C SER A 348 4.90 -9.03 -7.56
N LYS A 349 4.41 -8.91 -8.80
CA LYS A 349 3.70 -10.00 -9.49
C LYS A 349 4.63 -11.18 -9.77
N LYS A 350 5.85 -10.94 -10.25
CA LYS A 350 6.83 -12.01 -10.52
C LYS A 350 7.21 -12.74 -9.24
N ALA A 351 7.49 -11.99 -8.17
CA ALA A 351 7.72 -12.54 -6.85
C ALA A 351 6.53 -13.42 -6.40
N LYS A 352 5.31 -12.90 -6.43
CA LYS A 352 4.12 -13.61 -5.92
C LYS A 352 3.67 -14.81 -6.77
N SER A 353 3.63 -14.67 -8.10
CA SER A 353 3.05 -15.68 -9.00
C SER A 353 4.05 -16.73 -9.46
N LYS A 354 5.32 -16.35 -9.64
CA LYS A 354 6.38 -17.26 -10.11
C LYS A 354 7.26 -17.77 -8.95
N GLN A 355 7.03 -17.30 -7.72
CA GLN A 355 7.86 -17.59 -6.54
C GLN A 355 9.37 -17.37 -6.83
N GLN A 356 9.64 -16.39 -7.69
CA GLN A 356 10.98 -16.14 -8.20
C GLN A 356 11.52 -14.85 -7.56
N LEU A 357 12.49 -15.01 -6.67
CA LEU A 357 13.28 -13.90 -6.16
C LEU A 357 14.20 -13.37 -7.25
N ASP A 358 14.12 -12.08 -7.50
CA ASP A 358 15.18 -11.38 -8.23
C ASP A 358 16.31 -11.02 -7.25
N ASN A 359 17.39 -11.79 -7.31
CA ASN A 359 18.57 -11.61 -6.47
C ASN A 359 19.29 -10.27 -6.72
N ARG A 360 19.18 -9.69 -7.93
CA ARG A 360 19.75 -8.38 -8.24
C ARG A 360 18.99 -7.29 -7.50
N ILE A 361 17.67 -7.37 -7.52
CA ILE A 361 16.79 -6.43 -6.79
C ILE A 361 17.02 -6.53 -5.29
N LEU A 362 17.13 -7.75 -4.76
CA LEU A 362 17.41 -7.97 -3.34
C LEU A 362 18.79 -7.45 -2.94
N SER A 363 19.84 -7.76 -3.71
CA SER A 363 21.20 -7.27 -3.46
C SER A 363 21.26 -5.74 -3.44
N MET A 364 20.57 -5.09 -4.38
CA MET A 364 20.43 -3.63 -4.43
C MET A 364 19.74 -3.09 -3.15
N ALA A 365 18.66 -3.72 -2.70
CA ALA A 365 17.96 -3.32 -1.49
C ALA A 365 18.79 -3.52 -0.22
N MET A 366 19.50 -4.64 -0.11
CA MET A 366 20.39 -4.94 1.03
C MET A 366 21.55 -3.95 1.09
N GLY A 367 22.22 -3.68 -0.04
CA GLY A 367 23.28 -2.68 -0.11
C GLY A 367 22.76 -1.28 0.28
N ARG A 368 21.51 -0.96 -0.10
CA ARG A 368 20.90 0.30 0.31
C ARG A 368 20.49 0.33 1.78
N MET A 369 20.06 -0.80 2.34
CA MET A 369 19.75 -0.94 3.76
C MET A 369 20.99 -0.68 4.63
N SER A 370 22.15 -1.22 4.26
CA SER A 370 23.41 -0.94 4.94
C SER A 370 23.73 0.55 4.96
N HIS A 371 23.50 1.26 3.85
CA HIS A 371 23.67 2.71 3.79
C HIS A 371 22.65 3.45 4.66
N VAL A 372 21.38 3.02 4.66
CA VAL A 372 20.33 3.61 5.52
C VAL A 372 20.70 3.47 7.00
N LYS A 373 21.09 2.26 7.44
CA LYS A 373 21.55 2.01 8.82
C LYS A 373 22.77 2.87 9.16
N ALA A 374 23.76 2.97 8.27
CA ALA A 374 24.99 3.71 8.53
C ALA A 374 24.79 5.24 8.59
N ARG A 375 23.95 5.81 7.71
CA ARG A 375 23.79 7.27 7.58
C ARG A 375 22.60 7.82 8.36
N TYR A 376 21.55 7.03 8.51
CA TYR A 376 20.26 7.41 9.08
C TYR A 376 19.82 6.47 10.21
N GLY A 377 20.76 5.74 10.84
CA GLY A 377 20.44 4.85 11.96
C GLY A 377 19.80 5.55 13.17
N HIS A 378 19.96 6.87 13.28
CA HIS A 378 19.28 7.69 14.28
C HIS A 378 17.78 7.89 13.99
N GLU A 379 17.33 7.66 12.75
CA GLU A 379 15.92 7.73 12.37
C GLU A 379 15.29 6.34 12.40
N ALA A 380 14.94 5.87 13.60
CA ALA A 380 14.38 4.53 13.82
C ALA A 380 13.24 4.18 12.85
N LEU A 381 12.29 5.10 12.65
CA LEU A 381 11.13 4.89 11.77
C LEU A 381 11.51 4.66 10.31
N LEU A 382 12.54 5.34 9.79
CA LEU A 382 13.00 5.16 8.41
C LEU A 382 13.58 3.75 8.23
N VAL A 383 14.44 3.33 9.16
CA VAL A 383 15.06 2.01 9.16
C VAL A 383 13.97 0.93 9.23
N VAL A 384 13.02 1.05 10.16
CA VAL A 384 11.88 0.14 10.30
C VAL A 384 11.08 0.07 9.00
N LYS A 385 10.68 1.21 8.44
CA LYS A 385 9.88 1.24 7.20
C LYS A 385 10.61 0.56 6.03
N PHE A 386 11.92 0.78 5.90
CA PHE A 386 12.70 0.16 4.84
C PHE A 386 12.89 -1.35 5.09
N SER A 387 13.09 -1.78 6.34
CA SER A 387 13.21 -3.20 6.71
C SER A 387 11.91 -3.95 6.42
N GLN A 388 10.77 -3.40 6.85
CA GLN A 388 9.44 -3.96 6.59
C GLN A 388 9.18 -4.16 5.09
N PHE A 389 9.72 -3.26 4.27
CA PHE A 389 9.60 -3.35 2.82
C PHE A 389 10.40 -4.51 2.23
N ILE A 390 11.66 -4.68 2.67
CA ILE A 390 12.54 -5.78 2.22
C ILE A 390 11.99 -7.13 2.68
N ILE A 391 11.60 -7.25 3.96
CA ILE A 391 11.00 -8.46 4.53
C ILE A 391 9.73 -8.82 3.76
N GLY A 392 8.84 -7.85 3.52
CA GLY A 392 7.61 -8.06 2.77
C GLY A 392 7.85 -8.62 1.36
N TYR A 393 8.86 -8.12 0.66
CA TYR A 393 9.22 -8.64 -0.67
C TYR A 393 9.80 -10.05 -0.62
N ARG A 394 10.71 -10.34 0.33
CA ARG A 394 11.24 -11.70 0.50
C ARG A 394 10.13 -12.69 0.85
N ASN A 395 9.13 -12.28 1.63
CA ASN A 395 7.97 -13.10 1.97
C ASN A 395 7.01 -13.30 0.79
N LEU A 396 6.90 -12.34 -0.14
CA LEU A 396 6.08 -12.52 -1.35
C LEU A 396 6.61 -13.61 -2.28
N ALA A 397 7.92 -13.81 -2.31
CA ALA A 397 8.54 -14.76 -3.23
C ALA A 397 8.70 -16.17 -2.67
N LYS A 398 8.45 -16.37 -1.37
CA LYS A 398 8.56 -17.67 -0.71
C LYS A 398 7.23 -18.40 -0.69
N PRO A 399 7.24 -19.74 -0.83
CA PRO A 399 6.14 -20.58 -0.39
C PRO A 399 5.82 -20.29 1.08
N GLU A 400 4.53 -20.25 1.41
CA GLU A 400 4.07 -20.05 2.79
C GLU A 400 4.68 -21.14 3.70
N GLY A 401 5.38 -20.73 4.76
CA GLY A 401 6.00 -21.64 5.74
C GLY A 401 7.48 -21.97 5.53
N GLN A 402 8.15 -21.46 4.48
CA GLN A 402 9.60 -21.65 4.32
C GLN A 402 10.40 -20.69 5.21
N PHE A 403 11.25 -21.25 6.06
CA PHE A 403 12.12 -20.50 6.96
C PHE A 403 13.37 -19.94 6.25
N ASP A 404 13.85 -18.80 6.75
CA ASP A 404 15.06 -18.10 6.28
C ASP A 404 15.61 -17.26 7.43
N GLN A 405 16.82 -17.62 7.85
CA GLN A 405 17.48 -16.98 8.99
C GLN A 405 17.74 -15.48 8.76
N ASP A 406 18.16 -15.07 7.56
CA ASP A 406 18.44 -13.65 7.28
C ASP A 406 17.16 -12.79 7.41
N VAL A 407 16.02 -13.38 7.05
CA VAL A 407 14.72 -12.70 7.16
C VAL A 407 14.25 -12.66 8.59
N LEU A 408 14.47 -13.73 9.37
CA LEU A 408 14.21 -13.74 10.79
C LEU A 408 15.02 -12.67 11.51
N ASP A 409 16.35 -12.63 11.30
CA ASP A 409 17.25 -11.66 11.93
C ASP A 409 16.81 -10.22 11.62
N MET A 410 16.44 -9.95 10.37
CA MET A 410 15.93 -8.63 9.99
C MET A 410 14.57 -8.32 10.62
N ALA A 411 13.69 -9.30 10.75
CA ALA A 411 12.39 -9.13 11.39
C ALA A 411 12.52 -8.86 12.89
N GLU A 412 13.48 -9.48 13.57
CA GLU A 412 13.81 -9.22 14.98
C GLU A 412 14.39 -7.83 15.18
N ASP A 413 15.39 -7.44 14.39
CA ASP A 413 15.93 -6.07 14.35
C ASP A 413 14.79 -5.05 14.16
N CYS A 414 13.90 -5.32 13.21
CA CYS A 414 12.79 -4.45 12.88
C CYS A 414 11.76 -4.37 14.02
N TYR A 415 11.45 -5.49 14.67
CA TYR A 415 10.58 -5.55 15.84
C TYR A 415 11.16 -4.73 16.98
N ASN A 416 12.40 -5.01 17.40
CA ASN A 416 13.06 -4.35 18.52
C ASN A 416 13.14 -2.83 18.31
N LEU A 417 13.54 -2.40 17.10
CA LEU A 417 13.65 -0.99 16.78
C LEU A 417 12.28 -0.29 16.75
N SER A 418 11.24 -0.96 16.24
CA SER A 418 9.88 -0.40 16.22
C SER A 418 9.25 -0.35 17.61
N GLU A 419 9.54 -1.32 18.48
CA GLU A 419 9.11 -1.33 19.88
C GLU A 419 9.75 -0.18 20.66
N GLN A 420 11.07 -0.02 20.52
CA GLN A 420 11.80 1.08 21.13
C GLN A 420 11.25 2.42 20.67
N HIS A 421 11.04 2.60 19.36
CA HIS A 421 10.50 3.84 18.82
C HIS A 421 9.08 4.14 19.34
N LEU A 422 8.23 3.13 19.46
CA LEU A 422 6.90 3.29 20.05
C LEU A 422 6.98 3.76 21.51
N ARG A 423 7.84 3.13 22.32
CA ARG A 423 8.04 3.55 23.71
C ARG A 423 8.53 4.98 23.82
N GLU A 424 9.50 5.36 23.00
CA GLU A 424 10.00 6.74 22.95
C GLU A 424 8.89 7.74 22.62
N GLN A 425 7.98 7.42 21.68
CA GLN A 425 6.84 8.27 21.36
C GLN A 425 5.80 8.32 22.49
N GLU A 426 5.55 7.21 23.19
CA GLU A 426 4.61 7.16 24.31
C GLU A 426 5.14 7.91 25.56
N GLU A 427 6.45 7.89 25.78
CA GLU A 427 7.12 8.57 26.90
C GLU A 427 7.44 10.05 26.61
N ALA A 428 7.55 10.44 25.33
CA ALA A 428 7.88 11.80 24.93
C ALA A 428 6.79 12.81 25.32
N LYS A 429 7.15 13.74 26.21
CA LYS A 429 6.28 14.86 26.59
C LYS A 429 5.93 15.70 25.37
N GLY A 430 4.65 15.70 24.99
CA GLY A 430 4.14 16.47 23.85
C GLY A 430 4.11 15.72 22.53
N ALA A 431 4.37 14.40 22.51
CA ALA A 431 4.13 13.59 21.32
C ALA A 431 2.67 13.70 20.88
N SER A 432 2.47 13.95 19.58
CA SER A 432 1.12 14.02 19.04
C SER A 432 0.49 12.63 19.00
N TYR A 433 -0.83 12.57 19.18
CA TYR A 433 -1.57 11.31 19.02
C TYR A 433 -1.34 10.66 17.64
N ALA A 434 -1.17 11.48 16.60
CA ALA A 434 -0.84 11.01 15.26
C ALA A 434 0.54 10.31 15.20
N ALA A 435 1.54 10.83 15.90
CA ALA A 435 2.88 10.22 15.95
C ALA A 435 2.86 8.88 16.70
N ILE A 436 2.15 8.80 17.83
CA ILE A 436 2.00 7.55 18.60
C ILE A 436 1.26 6.50 17.77
N THR A 437 0.17 6.88 17.10
CA THR A 437 -0.60 5.95 16.27
C THR A 437 0.18 5.49 15.03
N ASP A 438 1.00 6.34 14.42
CA ASP A 438 1.93 5.93 13.35
C ASP A 438 2.97 4.93 13.86
N ALA A 439 3.60 5.21 15.01
CA ALA A 439 4.56 4.30 15.63
C ALA A 439 3.92 2.94 15.97
N LYS A 440 2.70 2.93 16.52
CA LYS A 440 1.92 1.71 16.78
C LYS A 440 1.63 0.93 15.51
N SER A 441 1.27 1.61 14.43
CA SER A 441 1.00 1.00 13.12
C SER A 441 2.25 0.26 12.61
N HIS A 442 3.42 0.88 12.71
CA HIS A 442 4.68 0.25 12.31
C HIS A 442 5.09 -0.88 13.25
N TYR A 443 4.94 -0.72 14.56
CA TYR A 443 5.19 -1.80 15.52
C TYR A 443 4.30 -3.03 15.22
N GLY A 444 3.00 -2.84 15.04
CA GLY A 444 2.08 -3.92 14.69
C GLY A 444 2.46 -4.64 13.41
N LYS A 445 2.94 -3.92 12.38
CA LYS A 445 3.44 -4.52 11.15
C LYS A 445 4.71 -5.34 11.38
N SER A 446 5.63 -4.86 12.22
CA SER A 446 6.82 -5.63 12.63
C SER A 446 6.43 -6.91 13.38
N CYS A 447 5.45 -6.84 14.29
CA CYS A 447 4.92 -8.02 14.99
C CYS A 447 4.36 -9.05 14.02
N SER A 448 3.56 -8.63 13.02
CA SER A 448 3.02 -9.56 12.01
C SER A 448 4.13 -10.23 11.19
N LEU A 449 5.17 -9.49 10.80
CA LEU A 449 6.28 -10.04 10.03
C LEU A 449 7.09 -11.05 10.85
N LEU A 450 7.37 -10.73 12.11
CA LEU A 450 8.11 -11.60 13.00
C LEU A 450 7.32 -12.86 13.37
N ALA A 451 5.99 -12.73 13.55
CA ALA A 451 5.09 -13.87 13.74
C ALA A 451 5.19 -14.88 12.58
N ASP A 452 5.16 -14.39 11.33
CA ASP A 452 5.28 -15.25 10.15
C ASP A 452 6.65 -15.96 10.08
N CYS A 453 7.74 -15.26 10.43
CA CYS A 453 9.09 -15.83 10.44
C CYS A 453 9.24 -16.93 11.50
N ARG A 454 8.72 -16.69 12.70
CA ARG A 454 8.82 -17.61 13.84
C ARG A 454 7.91 -18.83 13.71
N TYR A 455 6.74 -18.65 13.10
CA TYR A 455 5.88 -19.77 12.76
C TYR A 455 6.57 -20.67 11.73
N SER A 456 7.21 -20.06 10.72
CA SER A 456 8.01 -20.81 9.73
C SER A 456 9.22 -21.50 10.37
N GLN A 457 9.89 -20.85 11.33
CA GLN A 457 10.96 -21.45 12.12
C GLN A 457 10.47 -22.69 12.88
N GLY A 458 9.32 -22.61 13.55
CA GLY A 458 8.74 -23.76 14.26
C GLY A 458 8.36 -24.91 13.33
N ASN A 459 8.01 -24.63 12.07
CA ASN A 459 7.79 -25.68 11.08
C ASN A 459 9.08 -26.44 10.75
N GLU A 460 10.23 -25.77 10.69
CA GLU A 460 11.54 -26.38 10.41
C GLU A 460 12.14 -27.09 11.63
N TYR A 461 12.10 -26.45 12.80
CA TYR A 461 12.75 -26.92 14.03
C TYR A 461 11.72 -27.54 15.00
N ALA A 462 11.62 -28.88 15.00
CA ALA A 462 10.62 -29.59 15.80
C ALA A 462 10.79 -29.46 17.33
N GLY A 463 12.01 -29.21 17.83
CA GLY A 463 12.32 -29.14 19.26
C GLY A 463 11.58 -28.02 19.99
N ASP A 464 11.55 -26.83 19.38
CA ASP A 464 10.96 -25.62 19.98
C ASP A 464 9.64 -25.21 19.31
N ARG A 465 9.07 -26.08 18.45
CA ARG A 465 7.89 -25.76 17.64
C ARG A 465 6.73 -25.21 18.46
N ALA A 466 6.43 -25.83 19.60
CA ALA A 466 5.29 -25.43 20.43
C ALA A 466 5.47 -24.01 20.99
N GLU A 467 6.67 -23.68 21.47
CA GLU A 467 7.01 -22.36 21.99
C GLU A 467 7.03 -21.31 20.88
N LEU A 468 7.70 -21.59 19.75
CA LEU A 468 7.76 -20.69 18.60
C LEU A 468 6.37 -20.40 18.02
N HIS A 469 5.51 -21.42 17.92
CA HIS A 469 4.13 -21.24 17.46
C HIS A 469 3.30 -20.45 18.48
N ASP A 470 3.48 -20.65 19.79
CA ASP A 470 2.84 -19.83 20.82
C ASP A 470 3.23 -18.36 20.71
N TRP A 471 4.53 -18.09 20.57
CA TRP A 471 5.04 -16.75 20.40
C TRP A 471 4.49 -16.08 19.13
N SER A 472 4.43 -16.83 18.04
CA SER A 472 3.88 -16.37 16.77
C SER A 472 2.40 -15.98 16.88
N ARG A 473 1.59 -16.77 17.60
CA ARG A 473 0.19 -16.42 17.87
C ARG A 473 0.05 -15.16 18.73
N ARG A 474 0.89 -14.98 19.76
CA ARG A 474 0.93 -13.73 20.58
C ARG A 474 1.23 -12.51 19.72
N LEU A 475 2.31 -12.59 18.94
CA LEU A 475 2.73 -11.49 18.06
C LEU A 475 1.67 -11.14 17.03
N LEU A 476 1.01 -12.13 16.45
CA LEU A 476 -0.04 -11.89 15.47
C LEU A 476 -1.28 -11.24 16.10
N LEU A 477 -1.65 -11.64 17.33
CA LEU A 477 -2.71 -10.97 18.09
C LEU A 477 -2.35 -9.52 18.41
N MET A 478 -1.10 -9.25 18.82
CA MET A 478 -0.61 -7.89 19.04
C MET A 478 -0.66 -7.06 17.75
N ALA A 479 -0.26 -7.63 16.62
CA ALA A 479 -0.34 -6.99 15.32
C ALA A 479 -1.77 -6.58 14.96
N ILE A 480 -2.74 -7.46 15.22
CA ILE A 480 -4.17 -7.17 15.04
C ILE A 480 -4.60 -6.01 15.95
N GLY A 481 -4.25 -6.05 17.23
CA GLY A 481 -4.56 -4.98 18.19
C GLY A 481 -4.01 -3.61 17.77
N CYS A 482 -2.76 -3.55 17.34
CA CYS A 482 -2.15 -2.32 16.82
C CYS A 482 -2.84 -1.82 15.54
N HIS A 483 -3.25 -2.73 14.65
CA HIS A 483 -3.88 -2.37 13.38
C HIS A 483 -5.29 -1.81 13.57
N VAL A 484 -6.08 -2.37 14.48
CA VAL A 484 -7.46 -1.91 14.72
C VAL A 484 -7.52 -0.54 15.41
N ASP A 485 -6.50 -0.18 16.19
CA ASP A 485 -6.31 1.17 16.78
C ASP A 485 -5.78 2.20 15.77
N SER A 486 -5.18 1.73 14.67
CA SER A 486 -4.50 2.58 13.71
C SER A 486 -5.49 3.25 12.75
N PRO A 487 -5.31 4.55 12.42
CA PRO A 487 -6.08 5.19 11.36
C PRO A 487 -5.83 4.59 9.96
N MET A 488 -4.82 3.72 9.82
CA MET A 488 -4.59 2.92 8.60
C MET A 488 -5.31 1.56 8.63
N GLY A 489 -6.06 1.28 9.71
CA GLY A 489 -6.77 0.05 9.95
C GLY A 489 -7.82 -0.23 8.88
N THR A 490 -7.49 -1.05 7.87
CA THR A 490 -8.48 -1.52 6.89
C THR A 490 -9.12 -2.83 7.35
N LEU A 491 -10.45 -2.94 7.19
CA LEU A 491 -11.19 -4.18 7.44
C LEU A 491 -10.64 -5.36 6.60
N PRO A 492 -10.32 -5.18 5.30
CA PRO A 492 -9.60 -6.18 4.51
C PRO A 492 -8.36 -6.79 5.16
N TYR A 493 -7.48 -5.95 5.72
CA TYR A 493 -6.25 -6.42 6.35
C TYR A 493 -6.54 -7.12 7.67
N TYR A 494 -7.46 -6.56 8.48
CA TYR A 494 -7.93 -7.19 9.72
C TYR A 494 -8.45 -8.60 9.46
N GLU A 495 -9.37 -8.77 8.50
CA GLU A 495 -9.95 -10.08 8.16
C GLU A 495 -8.89 -11.10 7.73
N ARG A 496 -7.88 -10.67 6.95
CA ARG A 496 -6.78 -11.56 6.55
C ARG A 496 -5.97 -12.03 7.76
N GLN A 497 -5.58 -11.13 8.66
CA GLN A 497 -4.78 -11.50 9.83
C GLN A 497 -5.61 -12.28 10.85
N LYS A 498 -6.89 -11.97 11.00
CA LYS A 498 -7.87 -12.71 11.79
C LYS A 498 -7.96 -14.16 11.32
N GLN A 499 -8.24 -14.39 10.03
CA GLN A 499 -8.34 -15.74 9.47
C GLN A 499 -7.05 -16.56 9.65
N LYS A 500 -5.89 -15.89 9.52
CA LYS A 500 -4.58 -16.52 9.79
C LYS A 500 -4.46 -16.93 11.26
N LEU A 501 -4.75 -16.02 12.19
CA LEU A 501 -4.68 -16.30 13.62
C LEU A 501 -5.66 -17.38 14.04
N GLU A 502 -6.91 -17.35 13.55
CA GLU A 502 -7.91 -18.38 13.82
C GLU A 502 -7.42 -19.77 13.41
N ARG A 503 -6.82 -19.87 12.22
CA ARG A 503 -6.26 -21.13 11.73
C ARG A 503 -5.18 -21.65 12.69
N TRP A 504 -4.20 -20.81 13.01
CA TRP A 504 -3.10 -21.18 13.91
C TRP A 504 -3.59 -21.52 15.32
N CYS A 505 -4.59 -20.82 15.84
CA CYS A 505 -5.16 -21.11 17.15
C CYS A 505 -5.96 -22.42 17.15
N ARG A 506 -6.78 -22.69 16.11
CA ARG A 506 -7.54 -23.94 16.01
C ARG A 506 -6.64 -25.15 15.90
N GLU A 507 -5.56 -25.06 15.11
CA GLU A 507 -4.55 -26.12 15.00
C GLU A 507 -3.87 -26.42 16.34
N ALA A 508 -3.70 -25.41 17.21
CA ALA A 508 -3.07 -25.54 18.51
C ALA A 508 -4.04 -25.77 19.69
N GLY A 509 -5.36 -25.74 19.46
CA GLY A 509 -6.36 -25.78 20.55
C GLY A 509 -6.34 -24.55 21.47
N ASP A 510 -5.90 -23.40 20.96
CA ASP A 510 -5.69 -22.17 21.73
C ASP A 510 -6.99 -21.35 21.88
N THR A 511 -7.82 -21.76 22.84
CA THR A 511 -9.13 -21.12 23.10
C THR A 511 -9.00 -19.71 23.68
N THR A 512 -7.92 -19.43 24.39
CA THR A 512 -7.70 -18.13 25.04
C THR A 512 -7.55 -17.03 23.99
N ARG A 513 -6.69 -17.24 22.98
CA ARG A 513 -6.48 -16.23 21.93
C ARG A 513 -7.66 -16.13 20.96
N LEU A 514 -8.39 -17.22 20.75
CA LEU A 514 -9.66 -17.17 20.01
C LEU A 514 -10.67 -16.25 20.70
N ARG A 515 -10.82 -16.36 22.02
CA ARG A 515 -11.70 -15.48 22.79
C ARG A 515 -11.26 -14.01 22.72
N GLN A 516 -9.97 -13.74 22.85
CA GLN A 516 -9.44 -12.37 22.69
C GLN A 516 -9.71 -11.80 21.29
N LEU A 517 -9.69 -12.64 20.26
CA LEU A 517 -10.01 -12.24 18.88
C LEU A 517 -11.50 -11.97 18.69
N GLU A 518 -12.37 -12.76 19.33
CA GLU A 518 -13.82 -12.51 19.40
C GLU A 518 -14.13 -11.18 20.09
N ASP A 519 -13.49 -10.88 21.22
CA ASP A 519 -13.64 -9.60 21.91
C ASP A 519 -13.29 -8.41 20.98
N ILE A 520 -12.21 -8.51 20.20
CA ILE A 520 -11.84 -7.49 19.20
C ILE A 520 -12.91 -7.38 18.12
N GLU A 521 -13.46 -8.49 17.64
CA GLU A 521 -14.51 -8.49 16.63
C GLU A 521 -15.79 -7.82 17.13
N GLU A 522 -16.20 -8.11 18.37
CA GLU A 522 -17.36 -7.47 19.00
C GLU A 522 -17.17 -5.96 19.12
N LEU A 523 -15.97 -5.52 19.50
CA LEU A 523 -15.63 -4.10 19.56
C LEU A 523 -15.71 -3.43 18.18
N ILE A 524 -15.24 -4.09 17.12
CA ILE A 524 -15.34 -3.56 15.75
C ILE A 524 -16.80 -3.48 15.32
N ARG A 525 -17.59 -4.53 15.61
CA ARG A 525 -19.01 -4.59 15.26
C ARG A 525 -19.83 -3.55 16.01
N GLY A 526 -19.52 -3.29 17.28
CA GLY A 526 -20.16 -2.25 18.08
C GLY A 526 -19.86 -0.83 17.61
N ASN A 527 -18.87 -0.63 16.73
CA ASN A 527 -18.46 0.67 16.19
C ASN A 527 -19.10 0.96 14.81
N GLU A 528 -20.42 0.76 14.68
CA GLU A 528 -21.14 0.91 13.40
C GLU A 528 -21.17 2.37 12.88
N GLU A 529 -21.06 3.37 13.77
CA GLU A 529 -21.09 4.80 13.41
C GLU A 529 -19.71 5.37 12.97
N ARG A 530 -18.73 4.51 12.68
CA ARG A 530 -17.37 4.97 12.36
C ARG A 530 -17.31 5.86 11.11
N PRO A 531 -16.46 6.90 11.10
CA PRO A 531 -16.04 7.54 9.85
C PRO A 531 -15.46 6.49 8.90
N LYS A 532 -15.84 6.51 7.62
CA LYS A 532 -15.35 5.55 6.61
C LYS A 532 -13.81 5.44 6.57
N ASP A 533 -13.11 6.51 6.96
CA ASP A 533 -11.66 6.65 6.92
C ASP A 533 -10.99 6.68 8.33
N GLY A 534 -11.72 6.31 9.39
CA GLY A 534 -11.22 6.26 10.78
C GLY A 534 -10.73 4.87 11.22
N PRO A 535 -10.03 4.77 12.38
CA PRO A 535 -9.61 3.48 12.94
C PRO A 535 -10.79 2.54 13.16
N LEU A 536 -10.53 1.23 13.15
CA LEU A 536 -11.59 0.23 13.36
C LEU A 536 -12.14 0.30 14.79
N LEU A 537 -11.31 0.68 15.76
CA LEU A 537 -11.72 0.95 17.14
C LEU A 537 -11.43 2.41 17.52
N PRO A 538 -12.35 3.12 18.20
CA PRO A 538 -12.04 4.44 18.76
C PRO A 538 -11.19 4.26 20.02
N ARG A 539 -9.93 4.72 20.01
CA ARG A 539 -9.02 4.86 21.16
C ARG A 539 -9.05 3.67 22.15
N LEU A 540 -8.14 2.70 21.95
CA LEU A 540 -7.94 1.57 22.87
C LEU A 540 -7.48 1.91 24.30
N GLN A 541 -7.20 3.18 24.62
CA GLN A 541 -6.88 3.62 25.99
C GLN A 541 -8.00 3.32 27.02
N ALA A 542 -9.24 3.12 26.57
CA ALA A 542 -10.37 2.83 27.45
C ALA A 542 -10.47 1.35 27.92
N LEU A 543 -9.68 0.42 27.35
CA LEU A 543 -9.93 -1.02 27.52
C LEU A 543 -8.89 -1.79 28.36
N GLY A 544 -7.87 -1.13 28.94
CA GLY A 544 -6.92 -1.80 29.87
C GLY A 544 -6.04 -2.91 29.28
N LEU A 545 -6.25 -3.29 28.01
CA LEU A 545 -5.53 -4.37 27.31
C LEU A 545 -4.03 -4.07 27.12
N GLY A 546 -3.62 -2.80 27.10
CA GLY A 546 -2.22 -2.41 26.91
C GLY A 546 -1.28 -2.84 28.05
N SER A 547 -1.79 -3.03 29.27
CA SER A 547 -0.95 -3.33 30.45
C SER A 547 -0.75 -4.83 30.69
N GLN A 548 -1.68 -5.68 30.25
CA GLN A 548 -1.62 -7.13 30.44
C GLN A 548 -0.87 -7.88 29.33
N ILE A 549 -0.71 -7.27 28.16
CA ILE A 549 -0.05 -7.90 27.00
C ILE A 549 1.49 -7.73 27.06
N GLY A 550 2.01 -6.77 27.84
CA GLY A 550 3.43 -6.38 27.81
C GLY A 550 4.31 -6.85 28.99
N THR A 551 3.82 -7.68 29.91
CA THR A 551 4.55 -7.96 31.19
C THR A 551 5.25 -9.32 31.29
N GLU A 552 5.15 -10.22 30.32
CA GLU A 552 5.94 -11.47 30.33
C GLU A 552 7.20 -11.31 29.47
N LYS A 553 8.26 -10.74 30.06
CA LYS A 553 9.62 -10.81 29.51
C LYS A 553 10.09 -12.27 29.55
N GLY A 554 10.15 -12.92 28.38
CA GLY A 554 10.95 -14.14 28.20
C GLY A 554 12.43 -13.79 28.26
N GLN A 555 13.06 -13.98 29.42
CA GLN A 555 14.52 -14.09 29.51
C GLN A 555 14.91 -15.44 28.90
N LEU A 556 15.64 -15.41 27.78
CA LEU A 556 16.43 -16.55 27.34
C LEU A 556 17.41 -16.91 28.46
N VAL A 557 17.23 -18.09 29.06
CA VAL A 557 18.24 -18.69 29.93
C VAL A 557 19.32 -19.26 29.02
N ASP A 558 20.47 -18.58 28.99
CA ASP A 558 21.68 -19.01 28.33
C ASP A 558 22.26 -20.20 29.12
N GLY A 559 21.77 -21.40 28.82
CA GLY A 559 22.18 -22.65 29.45
C GLY A 559 23.47 -23.17 28.87
N LYS A 560 24.62 -22.69 29.37
CA LYS A 560 25.89 -23.43 29.25
C LYS A 560 25.81 -24.69 30.12
N PRO A 561 26.08 -25.90 29.58
CA PRO A 561 26.24 -27.07 30.41
C PRO A 561 27.63 -27.07 31.05
N ASP A 562 27.66 -27.10 32.38
CA ASP A 562 28.88 -27.42 33.14
C ASP A 562 29.35 -28.84 32.83
N ARG A 563 30.59 -28.95 32.38
CA ARG A 563 31.47 -30.10 32.62
C ARG A 563 32.89 -29.63 32.87
#